data_AF-A0A7X5AMB4-F1
#
_entry.id   AF-A0A7X5AMB4-F1
#
_cell.length_a   1.000
_cell.length_b   1.000
_cell.length_c   1.000
_cell.angle_alpha   90.00
_cell.angle_beta   90.00
_cell.angle_gamma   90.00
#
_symmetry.space_group_name_H-M   'P 1'
#
loop_
_entity.id
_entity.type
_entity.pdbx_description
1 polymer ?
#
loop_
_entity_poly.entity_id
_entity_poly.type
_entity_poly.pdbx_seq_one_letter_code
_entity_poly.pdbx_strand_id
1 'polypeptide(L)'
;MSSSPQLRYHCIFLEVSFRELQERVNAQTQGDDTPCWLDARTLTLLTSELERCRRDAQGVPEMAESLGTAVYHAGLLLAQCPGALGKRLCLHHLQAIRTPLQETIARLEGRQARSQPGPMQRLRYWLSAE
;
A
#
# COMPACT_ATOMS: atom_id res chain seq x y z
N MET A 1 -0.72 -4.43 -20.76
CA MET A 1 0.13 -3.82 -19.73
C MET A 1 0.13 -4.73 -18.53
N SER A 2 1.16 -5.55 -18.41
CA SER A 2 1.39 -6.46 -17.28
C SER A 2 1.52 -5.62 -16.01
N SER A 3 0.71 -5.92 -15.00
CA SER A 3 0.89 -5.41 -13.64
C SER A 3 2.35 -5.69 -13.21
N SER A 4 3.14 -4.63 -13.08
CA SER A 4 4.57 -4.71 -12.88
C SER A 4 4.88 -5.39 -11.54
N PRO A 5 5.75 -6.42 -11.48
CA PRO A 5 6.25 -6.99 -10.23
C PRO A 5 6.81 -5.92 -9.28
N GLN A 6 7.40 -4.85 -9.84
CA GLN A 6 7.90 -3.71 -9.10
C GLN A 6 6.78 -3.00 -8.34
N LEU A 7 5.63 -2.72 -8.95
CA LEU A 7 4.49 -2.11 -8.24
C LEU A 7 4.04 -2.96 -7.04
N ARG A 8 3.97 -4.29 -7.21
CA ARG A 8 3.64 -5.21 -6.11
C ARG A 8 4.65 -5.09 -4.96
N TYR A 9 5.94 -5.12 -5.25
CA TYR A 9 6.97 -4.99 -4.21
C TYR A 9 6.90 -3.66 -3.46
N HIS A 10 6.66 -2.53 -4.16
CA HIS A 10 6.50 -1.24 -3.50
C HIS A 10 5.23 -1.20 -2.63
N CYS A 11 4.10 -1.73 -3.11
CA CYS A 11 2.87 -1.81 -2.29
C CYS A 11 3.08 -2.67 -1.03
N ILE A 12 3.78 -3.80 -1.13
CA ILE A 12 4.13 -4.65 0.03
C ILE A 12 5.02 -3.88 1.01
N PHE A 13 6.06 -3.22 0.51
CA PHE A 13 6.94 -2.39 1.34
C PHE A 13 6.15 -1.31 2.08
N LEU A 14 5.23 -0.62 1.40
CA LEU A 14 4.37 0.39 2.01
C LEU A 14 3.44 -0.21 3.07
N GLU A 15 2.80 -1.35 2.80
CA GLU A 15 1.90 -2.02 3.78
C GLU A 15 2.65 -2.35 5.07
N VAL A 16 3.83 -2.96 4.95
CA VAL A 16 4.67 -3.32 6.09
C VAL A 16 5.14 -2.07 6.83
N SER A 17 5.55 -1.03 6.10
CA SER A 17 5.99 0.24 6.71
C SER A 17 4.88 0.92 7.51
N PHE A 18 3.66 0.99 6.98
CA PHE A 18 2.52 1.55 7.70
C PHE A 18 2.04 0.64 8.84
N ARG A 19 2.19 -0.69 8.72
CA ARG A 19 1.94 -1.63 9.82
C ARG A 19 2.87 -1.39 11.00
N GLU A 20 4.16 -1.23 10.75
CA GLU A 20 5.17 -0.91 11.78
C GLU A 20 4.82 0.42 12.50
N LEU A 21 4.39 1.44 11.76
CA LEU A 21 3.91 2.69 12.38
C LEU A 21 2.66 2.45 13.26
N GLN A 22 1.72 1.62 12.81
CA GLN A 22 0.54 1.26 13.58
C GLN A 22 0.89 0.50 14.86
N GLU A 23 1.81 -0.46 14.78
CA GLU A 23 2.29 -1.22 15.94
C GLU A 23 3.00 -0.31 16.95
N ARG A 24 3.82 0.65 16.48
CA ARG A 24 4.42 1.67 17.34
C ARG A 24 3.40 2.53 18.08
N VAL A 25 2.34 2.95 17.40
CA VAL A 25 1.26 3.74 18.02
C VAL A 25 0.45 2.88 19.00
N ASN A 26 0.20 1.62 18.68
CA ASN A 26 -0.48 0.68 19.60
C ASN A 26 0.35 0.41 20.87
N ALA A 27 1.68 0.32 20.76
CA ALA A 27 2.59 0.09 21.88
C ALA A 27 2.66 1.26 22.87
N GLN A 28 2.15 2.45 22.51
CA GLN A 28 2.04 3.57 23.43
C GLN A 28 1.05 3.24 24.55
N THR A 29 1.49 3.32 25.79
CA THR A 29 0.67 2.99 26.98
C THR A 29 -0.34 4.08 27.34
N GLN A 30 -0.22 5.25 26.72
CA GLN A 30 -1.13 6.37 26.93
C GLN A 30 -2.52 6.12 26.33
N GLY A 31 -3.52 6.82 26.89
CA GLY A 31 -4.93 6.72 26.47
C GLY A 31 -5.19 7.23 25.05
N ASP A 32 -6.38 6.92 24.54
CA ASP A 32 -6.76 7.13 23.13
C ASP A 32 -6.76 8.59 22.64
N ASP A 33 -6.97 9.54 23.55
CA ASP A 33 -6.99 10.97 23.24
C ASP A 33 -5.60 11.61 23.32
N THR A 34 -4.56 10.83 23.62
CA THR A 34 -3.20 11.37 23.69
C THR A 34 -2.67 11.73 22.31
N PRO A 35 -1.95 12.86 22.17
CA PRO A 35 -1.42 13.29 20.88
C PRO A 35 -0.54 12.21 20.22
N CYS A 36 -0.79 11.92 18.94
CA CYS A 36 -0.01 10.96 18.17
C CYS A 36 1.29 11.60 17.68
N TRP A 37 2.42 10.97 18.01
CA TRP A 37 3.75 11.38 17.56
C TRP A 37 4.32 10.35 16.60
N LEU A 38 4.19 10.65 15.30
CA LEU A 38 4.85 9.94 14.23
C LEU A 38 5.95 10.82 13.62
N ASP A 39 7.00 10.18 13.12
CA ASP A 39 8.11 10.89 12.47
C ASP A 39 7.63 11.48 11.13
N ALA A 40 7.55 12.82 11.06
CA ALA A 40 7.04 13.53 9.89
C ALA A 40 7.90 13.27 8.64
N ARG A 41 9.21 13.04 8.80
CA ARG A 41 10.11 12.71 7.69
C ARG A 41 9.76 11.35 7.10
N THR A 42 9.60 10.33 7.94
CA THR A 42 9.16 9.00 7.52
C THR A 42 7.79 9.06 6.84
N LEU A 43 6.83 9.79 7.41
CA LEU A 43 5.51 9.96 6.80
C LEU A 43 5.57 10.63 5.43
N THR A 44 6.41 11.66 5.27
CA THR A 44 6.61 12.33 3.98
C THR A 44 7.17 11.38 2.92
N LEU A 45 8.18 10.57 3.28
CA LEU A 45 8.78 9.60 2.39
C LEU A 45 7.76 8.53 1.97
N LEU A 46 7.05 7.93 2.93
CA LEU A 46 6.05 6.89 2.64
C LEU A 46 4.89 7.42 1.80
N THR A 47 4.43 8.65 2.07
CA THR A 47 3.37 9.30 1.29
C THR A 47 3.81 9.54 -0.15
N SER A 48 5.06 9.99 -0.35
CA SER A 48 5.62 10.22 -1.70
C SER A 48 5.73 8.92 -2.51
N GLU A 49 6.16 7.83 -1.89
CA GLU A 49 6.21 6.51 -2.54
C GLU A 49 4.81 5.95 -2.82
N LEU A 50 3.84 6.22 -1.94
CA LEU A 50 2.44 5.83 -2.15
C LEU A 50 1.81 6.58 -3.34
N GLU A 51 2.09 7.88 -3.48
CA GLU A 51 1.70 8.64 -4.67
C GLU A 51 2.34 8.11 -5.95
N ARG A 52 3.61 7.70 -5.87
CA ARG A 52 4.31 7.07 -7.00
C ARG A 52 3.63 5.77 -7.39
N CYS A 53 3.30 4.90 -6.44
CA CYS A 53 2.55 3.67 -6.71
C CYS A 53 1.20 3.96 -7.37
N ARG A 54 0.49 4.99 -6.93
CA ARG A 54 -0.78 5.43 -7.56
C ARG A 54 -0.58 5.86 -9.02
N ARG A 55 0.50 6.60 -9.32
CA ARG A 55 0.86 6.99 -10.69
C ARG A 55 1.18 5.76 -11.56
N ASP A 56 1.97 4.83 -11.03
CA ASP A 56 2.34 3.60 -11.72
C ASP A 56 1.13 2.67 -11.98
N ALA A 57 0.07 2.79 -11.17
CA ALA A 57 -1.18 2.06 -11.33
C ALA A 57 -2.19 2.71 -12.31
N GLN A 58 -1.88 3.86 -12.94
CA GLN A 58 -2.85 4.58 -13.79
C GLN A 58 -3.42 3.76 -14.96
N GLY A 59 -2.68 2.76 -15.46
CA GLY A 59 -3.19 1.82 -16.48
C GLY A 59 -4.26 0.85 -15.97
N VAL A 60 -4.59 0.90 -14.68
CA VAL A 60 -5.56 0.05 -13.99
C VAL A 60 -6.40 0.94 -13.07
N PRO A 61 -7.53 1.50 -13.55
CA PRO A 61 -8.30 2.52 -12.83
C PRO A 61 -8.69 2.10 -11.41
N GLU A 62 -9.18 0.86 -11.26
CA GLU A 62 -9.57 0.26 -9.99
C GLU A 62 -8.44 0.20 -8.94
N MET A 63 -7.18 0.04 -9.36
CA MET A 63 -6.02 0.05 -8.46
C MET A 63 -5.59 1.48 -8.17
N ALA A 64 -5.60 2.36 -9.17
CA ALA A 64 -5.29 3.77 -8.99
C ALA A 64 -6.27 4.46 -8.03
N GLU A 65 -7.55 4.09 -8.06
CA GLU A 65 -8.58 4.57 -7.14
C GLU A 65 -8.34 4.08 -5.70
N SER A 66 -8.12 2.77 -5.53
CA SER A 66 -7.79 2.19 -4.21
C SER A 66 -6.55 2.85 -3.60
N LEU A 67 -5.47 2.98 -4.37
CA LEU A 67 -4.27 3.70 -3.95
C LEU A 67 -4.52 5.20 -3.73
N GLY A 68 -5.48 5.81 -4.43
CA GLY A 68 -5.94 7.17 -4.20
C GLY A 68 -6.53 7.37 -2.80
N THR A 69 -7.35 6.43 -2.33
CA THR A 69 -7.87 6.42 -0.95
C THR A 69 -6.73 6.33 0.07
N ALA A 70 -5.73 5.49 -0.20
CA ALA A 70 -4.55 5.38 0.65
C ALA A 70 -3.78 6.72 0.72
N VAL A 71 -3.54 7.37 -0.44
CA VAL A 71 -2.89 8.69 -0.53
C VAL A 71 -3.66 9.75 0.26
N TYR A 72 -5.00 9.76 0.16
CA TYR A 72 -5.84 10.71 0.88
C TYR A 72 -5.63 10.59 2.40
N HIS A 73 -5.68 9.38 2.96
CA HIS A 73 -5.47 9.18 4.39
C HIS A 73 -4.03 9.44 4.84
N ALA A 74 -3.04 9.12 4.01
CA ALA A 74 -1.64 9.45 4.28
C ALA A 74 -1.42 10.97 4.31
N GLY A 75 -2.06 11.72 3.40
CA GLY A 75 -2.05 13.18 3.38
C GLY A 75 -2.72 13.79 4.62
N LEU A 76 -3.88 13.27 5.04
CA LEU A 76 -4.53 13.70 6.29
C LEU A 76 -3.65 13.46 7.52
N LEU A 77 -3.00 12.30 7.57
CA LEU A 77 -2.10 11.95 8.65
C LEU A 77 -0.86 12.86 8.65
N LEU A 78 -0.25 13.14 7.49
CA LEU A 78 0.87 14.07 7.37
C LEU A 78 0.52 15.51 7.76
N ALA A 79 -0.70 15.97 7.44
CA ALA A 79 -1.16 17.31 7.77
C ALA A 79 -1.41 17.51 9.28
N GLN A 80 -1.65 16.43 10.02
CA GLN A 80 -2.07 16.49 11.43
C GLN A 80 -1.02 15.88 12.38
N CYS A 81 -0.14 15.00 11.90
CA CYS A 81 1.00 14.50 12.66
C CYS A 81 2.23 15.40 12.46
N PRO A 82 3.01 15.67 13.52
CA PRO A 82 2.82 15.19 14.90
C PRO A 82 1.89 16.09 15.72
N GLY A 83 1.21 15.49 16.71
CA GLY A 83 0.63 16.20 17.84
C GLY A 83 -0.78 16.79 17.67
N ALA A 84 -1.29 16.98 16.44
CA ALA A 84 -2.62 17.59 16.25
C ALA A 84 -3.78 16.58 16.30
N LEU A 85 -3.51 15.28 16.15
CA LEU A 85 -4.50 14.20 16.28
C LEU A 85 -4.24 13.31 17.49
N GLY A 86 -5.31 12.75 18.06
CA GLY A 86 -5.23 11.73 19.08
C GLY A 86 -4.82 10.35 18.55
N LYS A 87 -4.30 9.48 19.43
CA LYS A 87 -3.90 8.10 19.15
C LYS A 87 -4.97 7.31 18.38
N ARG A 88 -6.23 7.39 18.80
CA ARG A 88 -7.34 6.65 18.13
C ARG A 88 -7.54 7.07 16.67
N LEU A 89 -7.50 8.38 16.39
CA LEU A 89 -7.64 8.87 15.02
C LEU A 89 -6.40 8.54 14.18
N CYS A 90 -5.23 8.50 14.80
CA CYS A 90 -3.97 8.10 14.17
C CYS A 90 -4.05 6.64 13.68
N LEU A 91 -4.50 5.75 14.55
CA LEU A 91 -4.74 4.34 14.22
C LEU A 91 -5.80 4.17 13.13
N HIS A 92 -6.87 4.98 13.16
CA HIS A 92 -7.89 4.98 12.11
C HIS A 92 -7.29 5.30 10.74
N HIS A 93 -6.50 6.36 10.62
CA HIS A 93 -5.84 6.71 9.36
C HIS A 93 -4.83 5.65 8.91
N LEU A 94 -4.01 5.11 9.81
CA LEU A 94 -3.07 4.04 9.48
C LEU A 94 -3.80 2.79 8.95
N GLN A 95 -4.92 2.41 9.56
CA GLN A 95 -5.74 1.30 9.07
C GLN A 95 -6.35 1.62 7.69
N ALA A 96 -6.86 2.84 7.50
CA ALA A 96 -7.46 3.28 6.24
C ALA A 96 -6.45 3.43 5.09
N ILE A 97 -5.15 3.56 5.39
CA ILE A 97 -4.06 3.46 4.41
C ILE A 97 -3.76 1.99 4.07
N ARG A 98 -3.72 1.12 5.09
CA ARG A 98 -3.33 -0.28 4.93
C ARG A 98 -4.35 -1.14 4.19
N THR A 99 -5.64 -0.94 4.45
CA THR A 99 -6.70 -1.69 3.77
C THR A 99 -6.63 -1.62 2.23
N PRO A 100 -6.58 -0.43 1.59
CA PRO A 100 -6.45 -0.34 0.14
C PRO A 100 -5.11 -0.86 -0.41
N LEU A 101 -4.02 -0.76 0.37
CA LEU A 101 -2.74 -1.39 0.01
C LEU A 101 -2.86 -2.91 -0.04
N GLN A 102 -3.48 -3.53 0.96
CA GLN A 102 -3.71 -4.98 1.01
C GLN A 102 -4.60 -5.46 -0.15
N GLU A 103 -5.67 -4.73 -0.46
CA GLU A 103 -6.53 -5.02 -1.62
C GLU A 103 -5.75 -4.95 -2.94
N THR A 104 -4.92 -3.92 -3.10
CA THR A 104 -4.09 -3.74 -4.30
C THR A 104 -3.08 -4.88 -4.44
N ILE A 105 -2.41 -5.27 -3.36
CA ILE A 105 -1.48 -6.41 -3.34
C ILE A 105 -2.19 -7.70 -3.77
N ALA A 106 -3.35 -8.01 -3.18
CA ALA A 106 -4.12 -9.21 -3.51
C ALA A 106 -4.53 -9.25 -4.99
N ARG A 107 -4.93 -8.10 -5.56
CA ARG A 107 -5.27 -8.00 -7.00
C ARG A 107 -4.05 -8.19 -7.90
N LEU A 108 -2.89 -7.64 -7.52
CA LEU A 108 -1.64 -7.82 -8.26
C LEU A 108 -1.19 -9.29 -8.25
N GLU A 109 -1.35 -9.98 -7.12
CA GLU A 109 -1.08 -11.42 -6.98
C GLU A 109 -2.02 -12.28 -7.85
N GLY A 110 -3.33 -12.01 -7.80
CA GLY A 110 -4.31 -12.70 -8.63
C GLY A 110 -4.09 -12.49 -10.13
N ARG A 111 -3.60 -11.32 -10.55
CA ARG A 111 -3.21 -11.06 -11.95
C ARG A 111 -1.95 -11.79 -12.35
N GLN A 112 -0.95 -11.86 -11.47
CA GLN A 112 0.30 -12.58 -11.74
C GLN A 112 0.02 -14.07 -11.97
N ALA A 113 -0.89 -14.68 -11.19
CA ALA A 113 -1.31 -16.07 -11.38
C ALA A 113 -1.96 -16.33 -12.75
N ARG A 114 -2.79 -15.39 -13.27
CA ARG A 114 -3.43 -15.52 -14.58
C ARG A 114 -2.46 -15.32 -15.76
N SER A 115 -1.40 -14.54 -15.57
CA SER A 115 -0.42 -14.25 -16.62
C SER A 115 0.62 -15.36 -16.83
N GLN A 116 0.67 -16.40 -15.98
CA GLN A 116 1.55 -17.53 -16.21
C GLN A 116 0.93 -18.49 -17.24
N PRO A 117 1.63 -18.82 -18.35
CA PRO A 117 1.13 -19.82 -19.28
C PRO A 117 1.01 -21.15 -18.54
N GLY A 118 -0.16 -21.78 -18.68
CA GLY A 118 -0.44 -23.07 -18.04
C GLY A 118 0.53 -24.15 -18.52
N PRO A 119 0.71 -25.25 -17.76
CA PRO A 119 1.65 -26.33 -18.10
C PRO A 119 1.47 -26.83 -19.55
N MET A 120 0.22 -26.95 -20.01
CA MET A 120 -0.09 -27.35 -21.40
C MET A 120 0.31 -26.32 -22.46
N GLN A 121 0.26 -25.02 -22.16
CA GLN A 121 0.70 -23.98 -23.10
C GLN A 121 2.23 -23.94 -23.22
N ARG A 122 2.95 -24.19 -22.12
CA ARG A 122 4.42 -24.32 -22.14
C ARG A 122 4.87 -25.53 -22.96
N LEU A 123 4.16 -26.65 -22.81
CA LEU A 123 4.44 -27.87 -23.58
C LEU A 123 4.17 -27.65 -25.09
N ARG A 124 3.08 -26.98 -25.44
CA ARG A 124 2.78 -26.63 -26.85
C ARG A 124 3.82 -25.70 -27.46
N TYR A 125 4.30 -24.72 -26.71
CA TYR A 125 5.33 -23.80 -27.19
C TYR A 125 6.65 -24.52 -27.50
N TRP A 126 7.03 -25.52 -26.70
CA TRP A 126 8.18 -26.38 -26.97
C TRP A 126 8.00 -27.28 -28.20
N LEU A 127 6.78 -27.78 -28.41
CA LEU A 127 6.45 -28.65 -29.55
C LEU A 127 6.23 -27.89 -30.87
N SER A 128 6.18 -26.56 -30.85
CA SER A 128 5.98 -25.72 -32.05
C SER A 128 7.22 -24.94 -32.45
N ALA A 129 8.35 -25.16 -31.77
CA ALA A 129 9.66 -24.63 -32.14
C ALA A 129 10.38 -25.64 -33.05
N GLU A 130 9.84 -25.85 -34.25
CA GLU A 130 10.47 -26.55 -35.38
C GLU A 130 10.58 -25.60 -36.59
#